data_AF-A0AAD7ZL05-F1
#
_entry.id   AF-A0AAD7ZL05-F1
#
_cell.length_a   1.000
_cell.length_b   1.000
_cell.length_c   1.000
_cell.angle_alpha   90.00
_cell.angle_beta   90.00
_cell.angle_gamma   90.00
#
_symmetry.space_group_name_H-M   'P 1'
#
loop_
_entity.id
_entity.type
_entity.pdbx_description
1 polymer ?
#
loop_
_entity_poly.entity_id
_entity_poly.type
_entity_poly.pdbx_seq_one_letter_code
_entity_poly.pdbx_strand_id
1 'polypeptide(L)'
;MNALCADLTWKLNVGSDPKVAELASHVGELRATWHNGWCERSYQLPRRVRHLLCRGPKYTPHQTSSLSTLLGRMQQIYSNAQVCESDVCYHGEPDLDRLMQTSRDPALLLWSWQEWRRAVGPPIRMLYPAVVNLMNQGARNNGYSDIGECWREELETPDLEQVVEELYRQVEPLYKLLHAVVRYRLGQLYGTELVPPTEPIPAHLL
;
A
#
# COMPACT_ATOMS: atom_id res chain seq x y z
N MET A 1 8.23 22.82 -9.64
CA MET A 1 7.13 22.21 -8.85
C MET A 1 7.51 20.85 -8.29
N ASN A 2 7.94 19.87 -9.10
CA ASN A 2 8.27 18.53 -8.61
C ASN A 2 9.35 18.49 -7.51
N ALA A 3 10.44 19.26 -7.65
CA ALA A 3 11.48 19.34 -6.62
C ALA A 3 10.96 19.86 -5.27
N LEU A 4 10.07 20.85 -5.29
CA LEU A 4 9.44 21.39 -4.07
C LEU A 4 8.52 20.35 -3.43
N CYS A 5 7.67 19.67 -4.21
CA CYS A 5 6.83 18.60 -3.68
C CYS A 5 7.67 17.49 -3.04
N ALA A 6 8.77 17.09 -3.69
CA ALA A 6 9.66 16.05 -3.18
C ALA A 6 10.31 16.46 -1.85
N ASP A 7 10.79 17.69 -1.72
CA ASP A 7 11.35 18.22 -0.47
C ASP A 7 10.32 18.24 0.67
N LEU A 8 9.08 18.67 0.39
CA LEU A 8 8.00 18.67 1.38
C LEU A 8 7.60 17.25 1.81
N THR A 9 7.48 16.31 0.86
CA THR A 9 7.21 14.90 1.18
C THR A 9 8.34 14.29 1.99
N TRP A 10 9.60 14.57 1.65
CA TRP A 10 10.74 14.12 2.45
C TRP A 10 10.65 14.62 3.89
N LYS A 11 10.41 15.92 4.09
CA LYS A 11 10.26 16.53 5.43
C LYS A 11 9.13 15.88 6.24
N LEU A 12 8.01 15.55 5.61
CA LEU A 12 6.89 14.87 6.26
C LEU A 12 7.18 13.40 6.63
N ASN A 13 8.06 12.74 5.88
CA ASN A 13 8.46 11.36 6.18
C ASN A 13 9.47 11.28 7.33
N VAL A 14 10.35 12.28 7.46
CA VAL A 14 11.35 12.32 8.55
C VAL A 14 10.82 12.95 9.84
N GLY A 15 9.71 13.71 9.78
CA GLY A 15 9.11 14.33 10.95
C GLY A 15 7.70 14.88 10.72
N SER A 16 6.94 15.01 11.80
CA SER A 16 5.57 15.53 11.79
C SER A 16 5.53 17.02 12.13
N ASP A 17 5.80 17.89 11.16
CA ASP A 17 5.58 19.34 11.30
C ASP A 17 4.22 19.74 10.68
N PRO A 18 3.24 20.20 11.49
CA PRO A 18 1.93 20.65 10.98
C PRO A 18 2.03 21.75 9.93
N LYS A 19 3.01 22.66 10.02
CA LYS A 19 3.20 23.74 9.04
C LYS A 19 3.68 23.19 7.70
N VAL A 20 4.56 22.18 7.74
CA VAL A 20 5.01 21.49 6.52
C VAL A 20 3.85 20.73 5.89
N ALA A 21 2.97 20.11 6.70
CA ALA A 21 1.79 19.41 6.20
C ALA A 21 0.80 20.35 5.52
N GLU A 22 0.54 21.51 6.11
CA GLU A 22 -0.30 22.56 5.53
C GLU A 22 0.29 23.08 4.20
N LEU A 23 1.59 23.38 4.19
CA LEU A 23 2.29 23.82 2.98
C LEU A 23 2.26 22.74 1.88
N ALA A 24 2.49 21.47 2.24
CA ALA A 24 2.44 20.35 1.30
C ALA A 24 1.05 20.19 0.67
N SER A 25 -0.01 20.34 1.48
CA SER A 25 -1.38 20.31 0.99
C SER A 25 -1.64 21.44 -0.02
N HIS A 26 -1.29 22.68 0.34
CA HIS A 26 -1.46 23.84 -0.54
C HIS A 26 -0.66 23.72 -1.85
N VAL A 27 0.60 23.29 -1.77
CA VAL A 27 1.43 23.05 -2.96
C VAL A 27 0.85 21.91 -3.81
N GLY A 28 0.26 20.89 -3.20
CA GLY A 28 -0.46 19.81 -3.88
C GLY A 28 -1.64 20.33 -4.68
N GLU A 29 -2.46 21.19 -4.09
CA GLU A 29 -3.60 21.86 -4.75
C GLU A 29 -3.17 22.71 -5.96
N LEU A 30 -2.10 23.51 -5.80
CA LEU A 30 -1.53 24.31 -6.88
C LEU A 30 -0.99 23.44 -8.01
N ARG A 31 -0.31 22.34 -7.67
CA ARG A 31 0.21 21.38 -8.64
C ARG A 31 -0.92 20.72 -9.42
N ALA A 32 -1.99 20.29 -8.74
CA ALA A 32 -3.16 19.69 -9.39
C ALA A 32 -3.82 20.67 -10.36
N THR A 33 -4.07 21.91 -9.92
CA THR A 33 -4.64 22.98 -10.76
C THR A 33 -3.77 23.23 -12.00
N TRP A 34 -2.46 23.40 -11.79
CA TRP A 34 -1.52 23.64 -12.88
C TRP A 34 -1.49 22.47 -13.87
N HIS A 35 -1.39 21.23 -13.38
CA HIS A 35 -1.29 20.04 -14.22
C HIS A 35 -2.55 19.83 -15.05
N ASN A 36 -3.73 19.92 -14.41
CA ASN A 36 -5.01 19.79 -15.08
C ASN A 36 -5.18 20.83 -16.19
N GLY A 37 -4.91 22.10 -15.89
CA GLY A 37 -4.99 23.18 -16.88
C GLY A 37 -3.91 23.11 -17.96
N TRP A 38 -2.74 22.56 -17.66
CA TRP A 38 -1.71 22.29 -18.66
C TRP A 38 -2.16 21.19 -19.62
N CYS A 39 -2.73 20.09 -19.11
CA CYS A 39 -3.23 18.98 -19.93
C CYS A 39 -4.37 19.38 -20.87
N GLU A 40 -5.27 20.25 -20.42
CA GLU A 40 -6.38 20.77 -21.24
C GLU A 40 -5.88 21.66 -22.40
N ARG A 41 -4.82 22.44 -22.18
CA ARG A 41 -4.24 23.36 -23.18
C ARG A 41 -3.24 22.70 -24.12
N SER A 42 -2.78 21.49 -23.82
CA SER A 42 -1.72 20.79 -24.56
C SER A 42 -2.22 20.00 -25.77
N TYR A 43 -3.32 20.42 -26.40
CA TYR A 43 -3.94 19.73 -27.54
C TYR A 43 -3.06 19.71 -28.80
N GLN A 44 -2.10 20.62 -28.89
CA GLN A 44 -1.16 20.72 -30.01
C GLN A 44 -0.05 19.65 -29.95
N LEU A 45 0.15 18.99 -28.80
CA LEU A 45 1.15 17.94 -28.66
C LEU A 45 0.73 16.67 -29.40
N PRO A 46 1.69 15.86 -29.89
CA PRO A 46 1.38 14.54 -30.43
C PRO A 46 0.56 13.71 -29.45
N ARG A 47 -0.44 12.98 -29.95
CA ARG A 47 -1.40 12.22 -29.13
C ARG A 47 -0.72 11.36 -28.07
N ARG A 48 0.34 10.63 -28.43
CA ARG A 48 1.09 9.77 -27.50
C ARG A 48 1.77 10.57 -26.38
N VAL A 49 2.41 11.70 -26.71
CA VAL A 49 3.08 12.55 -25.72
C VAL A 49 2.07 13.13 -24.74
N ARG A 50 0.95 13.65 -25.24
CA ARG A 50 -0.14 14.16 -24.39
C ARG A 50 -0.70 13.07 -23.49
N HIS A 51 -0.93 11.87 -24.03
CA HIS A 51 -1.41 10.74 -23.26
C HIS A 51 -0.46 10.38 -22.10
N LEU A 52 0.83 10.18 -22.38
CA LEU A 52 1.81 9.83 -21.34
C LEU A 52 1.96 10.89 -20.24
N LEU A 53 1.83 12.18 -20.61
CA LEU A 53 1.94 13.28 -19.66
C LEU A 53 0.64 13.57 -18.91
N CYS A 54 -0.50 13.07 -19.36
CA CYS A 54 -1.83 13.37 -18.79
C CYS A 54 -2.65 12.13 -18.41
N ARG A 55 -2.03 10.95 -18.40
CA ARG A 55 -2.63 9.69 -17.94
C ARG A 55 -2.70 9.63 -16.41
N GLY A 56 -3.53 8.72 -15.90
CA GLY A 56 -3.75 8.52 -14.47
C GLY A 56 -4.88 9.40 -13.89
N PRO A 57 -5.09 9.39 -12.58
CA PRO A 57 -6.23 10.04 -11.97
C PRO A 57 -6.12 11.58 -12.01
N LYS A 58 -7.24 12.24 -12.34
CA LYS A 58 -7.39 13.71 -12.35
C LYS A 58 -8.17 14.17 -11.11
N TYR A 59 -7.48 14.72 -10.12
CA TYR A 59 -8.10 15.23 -8.90
C TYR A 59 -8.39 16.74 -8.99
N THR A 60 -9.49 17.18 -8.39
CA THR A 60 -9.69 18.61 -8.05
C THR A 60 -8.78 19.01 -6.89
N PRO A 61 -8.49 20.31 -6.69
CA PRO A 61 -7.69 20.77 -5.54
C PRO A 61 -8.20 20.22 -4.21
N HIS A 62 -9.51 20.32 -3.97
CA HIS A 62 -10.13 19.77 -2.76
C HIS A 62 -9.95 18.25 -2.62
N GLN A 63 -10.10 17.48 -3.72
CA GLN A 63 -9.85 16.04 -3.70
C GLN A 63 -8.38 15.72 -3.39
N THR A 64 -7.43 16.48 -3.95
CA THR A 64 -5.99 16.33 -3.68
C THR A 64 -5.67 16.52 -2.20
N SER A 65 -6.15 17.61 -1.61
CA SER A 65 -5.94 17.92 -0.19
C SER A 65 -6.60 16.88 0.74
N SER A 66 -7.84 16.49 0.44
CA SER A 66 -8.57 15.46 1.19
C SER A 66 -7.87 14.10 1.13
N LEU A 67 -7.44 13.67 -0.06
CA LEU A 67 -6.73 12.41 -0.25
C LEU A 67 -5.38 12.41 0.47
N SER A 68 -4.61 13.50 0.34
CA SER A 68 -3.33 13.67 1.04
C SER A 68 -3.51 13.58 2.56
N THR A 69 -4.55 14.21 3.11
CA THR A 69 -4.86 14.16 4.54
C THR A 69 -5.20 12.74 5.00
N LEU A 70 -6.04 12.01 4.26
CA LEU A 70 -6.43 10.64 4.62
C LEU A 70 -5.25 9.67 4.53
N LEU A 71 -4.45 9.75 3.47
CA LEU A 71 -3.25 8.93 3.32
C LEU A 71 -2.21 9.25 4.39
N GLY A 72 -2.01 10.53 4.72
CA GLY A 72 -1.14 10.95 5.82
C GLY A 72 -1.58 10.38 7.17
N ARG A 73 -2.88 10.37 7.46
CA ARG A 73 -3.42 9.73 8.68
C ARG A 73 -3.18 8.22 8.69
N MET A 74 -3.39 7.53 7.56
CA MET A 74 -3.10 6.09 7.46
C MET A 74 -1.61 5.79 7.70
N GLN A 75 -0.72 6.61 7.11
CA GLN A 75 0.72 6.49 7.32
C GLN A 75 1.10 6.69 8.79
N GLN A 76 0.54 7.71 9.45
CA GLN A 76 0.78 7.98 10.87
C GLN A 76 0.30 6.84 11.77
N ILE A 77 -0.89 6.27 11.49
CA ILE A 77 -1.39 5.09 12.22
C ILE A 77 -0.40 3.94 12.10
N TYR A 78 0.06 3.64 10.88
CA TYR A 78 1.00 2.55 10.64
C TYR A 78 2.35 2.78 11.32
N SER A 79 2.96 3.95 11.11
CA SER A 79 4.30 4.27 11.60
C SER A 79 4.37 4.44 13.12
N ASN A 80 3.32 4.96 13.75
CA ASN A 80 3.30 5.21 15.21
C ASN A 80 2.69 4.05 16.01
N ALA A 81 2.16 3.02 15.34
CA ALA A 81 1.58 1.89 16.04
C ALA A 81 2.65 1.15 16.86
N GLN A 82 2.24 0.75 18.05
CA GLN A 82 3.00 -0.08 18.96
C GLN A 82 2.07 -1.11 19.57
N VAL A 83 2.61 -2.28 19.90
CA VAL A 83 1.90 -3.35 20.62
C VAL A 83 2.70 -3.70 21.85
N CYS A 84 2.03 -3.91 22.98
CA CYS A 84 2.72 -4.11 24.26
C CYS A 84 2.34 -5.46 24.86
N GLU A 85 3.34 -6.19 25.32
CA GLU A 85 3.22 -7.39 26.14
C GLU A 85 3.74 -7.08 27.53
N SER A 86 2.85 -7.05 28.52
CA SER A 86 3.18 -6.57 29.88
C SER A 86 3.79 -5.16 29.84
N ASP A 87 5.04 -4.99 30.30
CA ASP A 87 5.75 -3.70 30.33
C ASP A 87 6.62 -3.43 29.09
N VAL A 88 6.66 -4.35 28.12
CA VAL A 88 7.50 -4.23 26.92
C VAL A 88 6.64 -3.90 25.72
N CYS A 89 6.93 -2.78 25.05
CA CYS A 89 6.26 -2.36 23.81
C CYS A 89 7.17 -2.53 22.60
N TYR A 90 6.57 -2.95 21.48
CA TYR A 90 7.22 -3.22 20.21
C TYR A 90 6.61 -2.32 19.13
N HIS A 91 7.44 -1.61 18.37
CA HIS A 91 7.03 -0.96 17.13
C HIS A 91 6.99 -1.97 15.98
N GLY A 92 6.23 -1.64 14.92
CA GLY A 92 6.16 -2.50 13.73
C GLY A 92 7.53 -2.80 13.14
N GLU A 93 8.24 -1.74 12.73
CA GLU A 93 9.64 -1.81 12.29
C GLU A 93 10.53 -1.02 13.27
N PRO A 94 11.67 -1.57 13.72
CA PRO A 94 12.21 -2.89 13.39
C PRO A 94 11.78 -4.01 14.36
N ASP A 95 11.04 -3.71 15.44
CA ASP A 95 10.94 -4.62 16.59
C ASP A 95 10.11 -5.87 16.29
N LEU A 96 8.86 -5.71 15.84
CA LEU A 96 8.01 -6.85 15.47
C LEU A 96 8.55 -7.58 14.25
N ASP A 97 9.12 -6.87 13.28
CA ASP A 97 9.78 -7.49 12.13
C ASP A 97 10.89 -8.45 12.57
N ARG A 98 11.80 -8.01 13.45
CA ARG A 98 12.86 -8.86 14.01
C ARG A 98 12.30 -10.01 14.83
N LEU A 99 11.25 -9.77 15.63
CA LEU A 99 10.59 -10.81 16.42
C LEU A 99 10.03 -11.91 15.51
N MET A 100 9.26 -11.55 14.47
CA MET A 100 8.67 -12.50 13.52
C MET A 100 9.74 -13.27 12.74
N GLN A 101 10.87 -12.63 12.41
CA GLN A 101 11.99 -13.30 11.73
C GLN A 101 12.74 -14.31 12.61
N THR A 102 12.97 -13.97 13.89
CA THR A 102 13.93 -14.70 14.74
C THR A 102 13.27 -15.65 15.74
N SER A 103 12.07 -15.34 16.22
CA SER A 103 11.36 -16.17 17.19
C SER A 103 10.96 -17.52 16.59
N ARG A 104 10.99 -18.55 17.44
CA ARG A 104 10.45 -19.89 17.15
C ARG A 104 9.43 -20.32 18.21
N ASP A 105 8.90 -19.37 18.98
CA ASP A 105 7.80 -19.62 19.89
C ASP A 105 6.47 -19.36 19.14
N PRO A 106 5.66 -20.40 18.88
CA PRO A 106 4.41 -20.23 18.12
C PRO A 106 3.39 -19.34 18.83
N ALA A 107 3.38 -19.31 20.17
CA ALA A 107 2.45 -18.47 20.93
C ALA A 107 2.84 -16.99 20.81
N LEU A 108 4.13 -16.69 20.92
CA LEU A 108 4.66 -15.33 20.76
C LEU A 108 4.48 -14.80 19.33
N LEU A 109 4.70 -15.65 18.32
CA LEU A 109 4.47 -15.32 16.91
C LEU A 109 2.99 -15.03 16.64
N LEU A 110 2.10 -15.87 17.18
CA LEU A 110 0.65 -15.67 17.04
C LEU A 110 0.20 -14.37 17.71
N TRP A 111 0.65 -14.11 18.94
CA TRP A 111 0.36 -12.88 19.67
C TRP A 111 0.80 -11.66 18.86
N SER A 112 2.06 -11.64 18.42
CA SER A 112 2.65 -10.52 17.65
C SER A 112 1.85 -10.25 16.37
N TRP A 113 1.52 -11.31 15.63
CA TRP A 113 0.76 -11.23 14.38
C TRP A 113 -0.66 -10.68 14.59
N GLN A 114 -1.33 -11.09 15.69
CA GLN A 114 -2.69 -10.69 16.02
C GLN A 114 -2.74 -9.26 16.55
N GLU A 115 -1.88 -8.91 17.51
CA GLU A 115 -1.89 -7.59 18.13
C GLU A 115 -1.45 -6.51 17.15
N TRP A 116 -0.51 -6.79 16.25
CA TRP A 116 -0.19 -5.83 15.17
C TRP A 116 -1.41 -5.51 14.30
N ARG A 117 -2.14 -6.56 13.88
CA ARG A 117 -3.37 -6.40 13.10
C ARG A 117 -4.46 -5.69 13.88
N ARG A 118 -4.55 -5.90 15.19
CA ARG A 118 -5.52 -5.23 16.08
C ARG A 118 -5.19 -3.76 16.28
N ALA A 119 -3.91 -3.41 16.41
CA ALA A 119 -3.46 -2.03 16.59
C ALA A 119 -3.63 -1.20 15.30
N VAL A 120 -3.28 -1.77 14.14
CA VAL A 120 -3.24 -1.03 12.86
C VAL A 120 -4.52 -1.19 12.02
N GLY A 121 -5.08 -2.40 11.99
CA GLY A 121 -6.15 -2.79 11.07
C GLY A 121 -7.45 -2.02 11.26
N PRO A 122 -8.09 -2.04 12.44
CA PRO A 122 -9.36 -1.34 12.68
C PRO A 122 -9.29 0.18 12.43
N PRO A 123 -8.26 0.91 12.89
CA PRO A 123 -8.13 2.33 12.56
C PRO A 123 -8.01 2.61 11.06
N ILE A 124 -7.19 1.84 10.33
CA ILE A 124 -7.07 1.98 8.87
C ILE A 124 -8.38 1.62 8.17
N ARG A 125 -9.08 0.58 8.62
CA ARG A 125 -10.37 0.15 8.05
C ARG A 125 -11.41 1.27 8.02
N MET A 126 -11.40 2.18 9.00
CA MET A 126 -12.32 3.32 9.02
C MET A 126 -12.01 4.36 7.92
N LEU A 127 -10.75 4.48 7.50
CA LEU A 127 -10.29 5.47 6.52
C LEU A 127 -10.31 4.92 5.08
N TYR A 128 -10.03 3.62 4.93
CA TYR A 128 -9.81 2.99 3.63
C TYR A 128 -10.95 3.19 2.61
N PRO A 129 -12.25 3.08 2.97
CA PRO A 129 -13.34 3.30 2.01
C PRO A 129 -13.36 4.73 1.44
N ALA A 130 -13.06 5.73 2.27
CA ALA A 130 -13.01 7.12 1.84
C ALA A 130 -11.85 7.36 0.86
N VAL A 131 -10.68 6.75 1.12
CA VAL A 131 -9.52 6.79 0.22
C VAL A 131 -9.84 6.16 -1.12
N VAL A 132 -10.37 4.93 -1.14
CA VAL A 132 -10.74 4.23 -2.38
C VAL A 132 -11.79 5.02 -3.18
N ASN A 133 -12.78 5.58 -2.50
CA ASN A 133 -13.80 6.41 -3.15
C ASN A 133 -13.20 7.65 -3.82
N LEU A 134 -12.33 8.39 -3.12
CA LEU A 134 -11.65 9.55 -3.70
C LEU A 134 -10.74 9.17 -4.86
N MET A 135 -9.98 8.08 -4.73
CA MET A 135 -9.12 7.57 -5.79
C MET A 135 -9.91 7.23 -7.05
N ASN A 136 -11.04 6.53 -6.90
CA ASN A 136 -11.93 6.19 -8.01
C ASN A 136 -12.61 7.42 -8.63
N GLN A 137 -12.96 8.44 -7.85
CA GLN A 137 -13.46 9.70 -8.41
C GLN A 137 -12.40 10.37 -9.29
N GLY A 138 -11.15 10.43 -8.84
CA GLY A 138 -10.05 10.98 -9.65
C GLY A 138 -9.82 10.20 -10.94
N ALA A 139 -9.91 8.87 -10.88
CA ALA A 139 -9.84 8.02 -12.08
C ALA A 139 -10.96 8.35 -13.07
N ARG A 140 -12.21 8.41 -12.60
CA ARG A 140 -13.38 8.73 -13.45
C ARG A 140 -13.35 10.13 -14.03
N ASN A 141 -12.79 11.10 -13.31
CA ASN A 141 -12.57 12.45 -13.82
C ASN A 141 -11.65 12.49 -15.06
N ASN A 142 -10.84 11.46 -15.28
CA ASN A 142 -9.98 11.33 -16.45
C ASN A 142 -10.44 10.23 -17.43
N GLY A 143 -11.66 9.72 -17.26
CA GLY A 143 -12.29 8.76 -18.18
C GLY A 143 -12.05 7.28 -17.88
N TYR A 144 -11.36 6.93 -16.80
CA TYR A 144 -11.19 5.55 -16.36
C TYR A 144 -12.41 5.05 -15.57
N SER A 145 -12.61 3.74 -15.53
CA SER A 145 -13.65 3.07 -14.74
C SER A 145 -13.37 3.12 -13.23
N ASP A 146 -12.13 2.86 -12.85
CA ASP A 146 -11.61 2.85 -11.48
C ASP A 146 -10.10 3.15 -11.43
N ILE A 147 -9.58 3.31 -10.20
CA ILE A 147 -8.15 3.56 -9.98
C ILE A 147 -7.25 2.39 -10.41
N GLY A 148 -7.78 1.16 -10.40
CA GLY A 148 -7.04 -0.03 -10.83
C GLY A 148 -6.74 0.00 -12.32
N GLU A 149 -7.65 0.52 -13.14
CA GLU A 149 -7.42 0.74 -14.57
C GLU A 149 -6.27 1.73 -14.80
N CYS A 150 -6.21 2.82 -14.01
CA CYS A 150 -5.09 3.76 -14.06
C CYS A 150 -3.74 3.07 -13.79
N TRP A 151 -3.69 2.20 -12.78
CA TRP A 151 -2.46 1.48 -12.42
C TRP A 151 -2.05 0.46 -13.49
N ARG A 152 -3.02 -0.28 -14.06
CA ARG A 152 -2.74 -1.27 -15.11
C ARG A 152 -2.27 -0.60 -16.40
N GLU A 153 -2.78 0.59 -16.72
CA GLU A 153 -2.39 1.33 -17.93
C GLU A 153 -0.90 1.72 -17.95
N GLU A 154 -0.25 1.84 -16.78
CA GLU A 154 1.17 2.21 -16.73
C GLU A 154 2.07 1.28 -17.55
N LEU A 155 1.70 0.00 -17.63
CA LEU A 155 2.41 -1.06 -18.36
C LEU A 155 2.05 -1.13 -19.86
N GLU A 156 1.09 -0.33 -20.34
CA GLU A 156 0.61 -0.31 -21.73
C GLU A 156 0.33 -1.73 -22.31
N THR A 157 -0.10 -2.67 -21.46
CA THR A 157 -0.34 -4.09 -21.80
C THR A 157 -1.86 -4.36 -21.77
N PRO A 158 -2.54 -4.47 -22.93
CA PRO A 158 -4.01 -4.55 -22.98
C PRO A 158 -4.62 -5.76 -22.25
N ASP A 159 -3.91 -6.88 -22.22
CA ASP A 159 -4.29 -8.18 -21.67
C ASP A 159 -3.53 -8.52 -20.38
N LEU A 160 -3.10 -7.49 -19.64
CA LEU A 160 -2.24 -7.63 -18.45
C LEU A 160 -2.75 -8.66 -17.44
N GLU A 161 -4.06 -8.73 -17.18
CA GLU A 161 -4.65 -9.70 -16.25
C GLU A 161 -4.42 -11.15 -16.71
N GLN A 162 -4.54 -11.41 -18.01
CA GLN A 162 -4.30 -12.74 -18.59
C GLN A 162 -2.82 -13.10 -18.53
N VAL A 163 -1.93 -12.14 -18.86
CA VAL A 163 -0.48 -12.32 -18.78
C VAL A 163 -0.06 -12.67 -17.34
N VAL A 164 -0.59 -11.95 -16.33
CA VAL A 164 -0.29 -12.22 -14.92
C VAL A 164 -0.79 -13.60 -14.49
N GLU A 165 -2.01 -13.98 -14.88
CA GLU A 165 -2.57 -15.30 -14.60
C GLU A 165 -1.74 -16.44 -15.25
N GLU A 166 -1.30 -16.25 -16.49
CA GLU A 166 -0.43 -17.21 -17.19
C GLU A 166 0.95 -17.35 -16.53
N LEU A 167 1.55 -16.24 -16.11
CA LEU A 167 2.81 -16.26 -15.36
C LEU A 167 2.64 -16.95 -14.01
N TYR A 168 1.53 -16.68 -13.30
CA TYR A 168 1.21 -17.38 -12.05
C TYR A 168 1.11 -18.89 -12.26
N ARG A 169 0.42 -19.36 -13.31
CA ARG A 169 0.30 -20.78 -13.65
C ARG A 169 1.64 -21.45 -13.95
N GLN A 170 2.61 -20.71 -14.50
CA GLN A 170 3.96 -21.22 -14.73
C GLN A 170 4.73 -21.40 -13.41
N VAL A 171 4.52 -20.52 -12.43
CA VAL A 171 5.17 -20.56 -11.11
C VAL A 171 4.47 -21.54 -10.16
N GLU A 172 3.16 -21.75 -10.34
CA GLU A 172 2.31 -22.53 -9.44
C GLU A 172 2.85 -23.95 -9.12
N PRO A 173 3.33 -24.76 -10.09
CA PRO A 173 3.87 -26.09 -9.78
C PRO A 173 5.07 -26.04 -8.82
N LEU A 174 5.98 -25.07 -9.02
CA LEU A 174 7.13 -24.87 -8.14
C LEU A 174 6.68 -24.38 -6.77
N TYR A 175 5.76 -23.42 -6.72
CA TYR A 175 5.22 -22.89 -5.47
C TYR A 175 4.53 -23.98 -4.65
N LYS A 176 3.72 -24.86 -5.28
CA LYS A 176 3.07 -25.99 -4.59
C LYS A 176 4.07 -26.95 -3.96
N LEU A 177 5.16 -27.28 -4.67
CA LEU A 177 6.23 -28.12 -4.14
C LEU A 177 6.95 -27.44 -2.97
N LEU A 178 7.32 -26.17 -3.13
CA LEU A 178 7.96 -25.38 -2.07
C LEU A 178 7.06 -25.28 -0.84
N HIS A 179 5.79 -24.92 -1.02
CA HIS A 179 4.79 -24.85 0.04
C HIS A 179 4.65 -26.19 0.77
N ALA A 180 4.60 -27.32 0.06
CA ALA A 180 4.54 -28.65 0.68
C ALA A 180 5.79 -28.97 1.52
N VAL A 181 6.98 -28.65 1.02
CA VAL A 181 8.24 -28.86 1.74
C VAL A 181 8.32 -27.97 2.98
N VAL A 182 7.98 -26.68 2.86
CA VAL A 182 7.95 -25.74 3.99
C VAL A 182 6.94 -26.20 5.03
N ARG A 183 5.71 -26.57 4.64
CA ARG A 183 4.70 -27.11 5.54
C ARG A 183 5.18 -28.36 6.27
N TYR A 184 5.81 -29.30 5.56
CA TYR A 184 6.38 -30.50 6.16
C TYR A 184 7.44 -30.14 7.22
N ARG A 185 8.38 -29.24 6.91
CA ARG A 185 9.41 -28.81 7.86
C ARG A 185 8.84 -28.07 9.06
N LEU A 186 7.83 -27.21 8.86
CA LEU A 186 7.13 -26.53 9.94
C LEU A 186 6.37 -27.53 10.83
N GLY A 187 5.74 -28.55 10.26
CA GLY A 187 5.09 -29.62 11.02
C GLY A 187 6.07 -30.48 11.83
N GLN A 188 7.32 -30.65 11.37
CA GLN A 188 8.39 -31.28 12.17
C GLN A 188 8.82 -30.40 13.34
N LEU A 189 8.83 -29.08 13.17
CA LEU A 189 9.28 -28.13 14.19
C LEU A 189 8.20 -27.83 15.24
N TYR A 190 6.97 -27.56 14.80
CA TYR A 190 5.87 -27.09 15.63
C TYR A 190 4.81 -28.16 15.94
N GLY A 191 4.94 -29.35 15.34
CA GLY A 191 3.97 -30.43 15.47
C GLY A 191 2.83 -30.35 14.44
N THR A 192 2.28 -31.52 14.11
CA THR A 192 1.21 -31.66 13.10
C THR A 192 -0.16 -31.23 13.60
N GLU A 193 -0.31 -30.99 14.91
CA GLU A 193 -1.53 -30.38 15.46
C GLU A 193 -1.62 -28.90 15.08
N LEU A 194 -0.51 -28.15 15.17
CA LEU A 194 -0.46 -26.73 14.78
C LEU A 194 -0.33 -26.55 13.27
N VAL A 195 0.41 -27.44 12.60
CA VAL A 195 0.63 -27.39 11.15
C VAL A 195 0.20 -28.72 10.52
N PRO A 196 -1.12 -28.88 10.25
CA PRO A 196 -1.61 -30.11 9.66
C PRO A 196 -1.03 -30.37 8.26
N PRO A 197 -0.77 -31.63 7.88
CA PRO A 197 -0.09 -31.96 6.63
C PRO A 197 -0.90 -31.63 5.37
N THR A 198 -2.21 -31.42 5.51
CA THR A 198 -3.16 -31.20 4.40
C THR A 198 -3.79 -29.81 4.41
N GLU A 199 -3.59 -29.01 5.46
CA GLU A 199 -4.18 -27.68 5.61
C GLU A 199 -3.22 -26.56 5.15
N PRO A 200 -3.70 -25.32 4.96
CA PRO A 200 -2.85 -24.15 4.75
C PRO A 200 -1.89 -23.91 5.93
N ILE A 201 -0.72 -23.34 5.65
CA ILE A 201 0.23 -22.94 6.68
C ILE A 201 -0.35 -21.78 7.50
N PRO A 202 -0.32 -21.81 8.84
CA PRO A 202 -0.70 -20.66 9.66
C PRO A 202 0.15 -19.42 9.35
N ALA A 203 -0.49 -18.31 9.00
CA ALA A 203 0.17 -17.12 8.45
C ALA A 203 1.13 -16.37 9.41
N HIS A 204 1.18 -16.75 10.69
CA HIS A 204 2.10 -16.19 11.68
C HIS A 204 3.41 -16.99 11.79
N LEU A 205 3.52 -18.12 11.09
CA LEU A 205 4.71 -18.98 11.07
C LEU A 205 5.60 -18.76 9.83
N LEU A 206 5.31 -17.73 9.05
CA LEU A 206 6.02 -17.35 7.82
C LEU A 206 6.65 -15.97 7.97
#